data_AF-A0A517YSV4-F1
#
_entry.id   AF-A0A517YSV4-F1
#
_cell.length_a   1.000
_cell.length_b   1.000
_cell.length_c   1.000
_cell.angle_alpha   90.00
_cell.angle_beta   90.00
_cell.angle_gamma   90.00
#
_symmetry.space_group_name_H-M   'P 1'
#
loop_
_entity.id
_entity.type
_entity.pdbx_description
1 polymer ?
#
loop_
_entity_poly.entity_id
_entity_poly.type
_entity_poly.pdbx_seq_one_letter_code
_entity_poly.pdbx_strand_id
1 'polypeptide(L)'
;MSEHTKNKTILGPDCRISGELALDNDAVIMGQFKGTLRVSGTLELTDSAEVAGTIIVGHLRLAGRAEADVIAENGLELLPGAQLIGQVYTSNLNVVEGASFQGDVCIGPKAMEAAGDVLAQSNIPAPAPTAHDYTDDQIIDDTIEEVEASEVKTVPGSVNAILQRRRAKVLSTRG
;
A
#
# COMPACT_ATOMS: atom_id res chain seq x y z
N MET A 1 -11.21 24.44 -15.96
CA MET A 1 -9.87 23.80 -15.88
C MET A 1 -9.82 23.13 -14.53
N SER A 2 -9.87 21.80 -14.51
CA SER A 2 -9.94 21.03 -13.26
C SER A 2 -8.54 20.92 -12.66
N GLU A 3 -8.29 21.59 -11.54
CA GLU A 3 -7.17 21.25 -10.65
C GLU A 3 -7.45 19.86 -10.07
N HIS A 4 -6.88 18.83 -10.70
CA HIS A 4 -6.75 17.54 -10.04
C HIS A 4 -5.64 17.70 -9.00
N THR A 5 -6.02 17.88 -7.74
CA THR A 5 -5.10 17.76 -6.60
C THR A 5 -4.56 16.34 -6.59
N LYS A 6 -3.39 16.13 -7.19
CA LYS A 6 -2.60 14.92 -6.97
C LYS A 6 -2.21 14.92 -5.50
N ASN A 7 -2.88 14.09 -4.70
CA ASN A 7 -2.54 13.91 -3.29
C ASN A 7 -1.17 13.25 -3.21
N LYS A 8 -0.10 14.04 -3.04
CA LYS A 8 1.26 13.57 -2.84
C LYS A 8 1.58 13.57 -1.35
N THR A 9 1.97 12.43 -0.80
CA THR A 9 2.44 12.33 0.58
C THR A 9 3.92 12.65 0.62
N ILE A 10 4.36 13.53 1.50
CA ILE A 10 5.77 13.88 1.67
C ILE A 10 6.15 13.64 3.12
N LEU A 11 7.12 12.73 3.33
CA LEU A 11 7.74 12.46 4.61
C LEU A 11 9.05 13.22 4.69
N GLY A 12 9.12 14.14 5.66
CA GLY A 12 10.29 15.00 5.87
C GLY A 12 11.53 14.22 6.34
N PRO A 13 12.71 14.86 6.32
CA PRO A 13 13.98 14.22 6.66
C PRO A 13 14.11 13.83 8.14
N ASP A 14 13.42 14.53 9.03
CA ASP A 14 13.40 14.23 10.47
C ASP A 14 12.38 13.13 10.84
N CYS A 15 11.68 12.56 9.85
CA CYS A 15 10.70 11.52 10.10
C CYS A 15 11.40 10.18 10.33
N ARG A 16 11.12 9.55 11.48
CA ARG A 16 11.48 8.17 11.76
C ARG A 16 10.23 7.34 11.94
N ILE A 17 9.99 6.43 11.01
CA ILE A 17 8.81 5.58 11.00
C ILE A 17 9.24 4.13 11.15
N SER A 18 8.57 3.42 12.05
CA SER A 18 8.75 1.99 12.23
C SER A 18 7.40 1.30 12.23
N GLY A 19 7.20 0.33 11.32
CA GLY A 19 5.94 -0.40 11.21
C GLY A 19 5.54 -0.69 9.76
N GLU A 20 4.24 -0.76 9.52
CA GLU A 20 3.67 -0.92 8.19
C GLU A 20 3.06 0.41 7.72
N LEU A 21 3.36 0.80 6.49
CA LEU A 21 2.83 2.01 5.86
C LEU A 21 2.25 1.64 4.49
N ALA A 22 0.95 1.87 4.32
CA ALA A 22 0.24 1.67 3.06
C ALA A 22 -0.23 3.02 2.51
N LEU A 23 0.06 3.28 1.24
CA LEU A 23 -0.27 4.52 0.53
C LEU A 23 -0.81 4.18 -0.86
N ASP A 24 -1.99 4.70 -1.20
CA ASP A 24 -2.58 4.47 -2.53
C ASP A 24 -2.15 5.52 -3.57
N ASN A 25 -1.50 6.59 -3.12
CA ASN A 25 -1.06 7.71 -3.98
C ASN A 25 0.47 7.84 -4.02
N ASP A 26 0.94 8.84 -4.76
CA ASP A 26 2.37 9.16 -4.86
C ASP A 26 2.96 9.57 -3.50
N ALA A 27 4.18 9.11 -3.22
CA ALA A 27 4.85 9.32 -1.95
C ALA A 27 6.31 9.74 -2.15
N VAL A 28 6.78 10.67 -1.32
CA VAL A 28 8.19 11.04 -1.19
C VAL A 28 8.66 10.76 0.22
N ILE A 29 9.80 10.08 0.35
CA ILE A 29 10.44 9.84 1.64
C ILE A 29 11.81 10.51 1.66
N MET A 30 12.05 11.29 2.72
CA MET A 30 13.33 11.95 2.96
C MET A 30 14.00 11.51 4.27
N GLY A 31 13.31 10.70 5.09
CA GLY A 31 13.76 10.28 6.41
C GLY A 31 14.05 8.78 6.54
N GLN A 32 13.98 8.28 7.76
CA GLN A 32 14.24 6.88 8.10
C GLN A 32 12.94 6.08 8.14
N PHE A 33 12.88 5.01 7.37
CA PHE A 33 11.78 4.07 7.39
C PHE A 33 12.27 2.66 7.71
N LYS A 34 11.63 2.00 8.69
CA LYS A 34 11.93 0.62 9.04
C LYS A 34 10.67 -0.22 9.09
N GLY A 35 10.52 -1.16 8.17
CA GLY A 35 9.39 -2.11 8.14
C GLY A 35 8.85 -2.34 6.74
N THR A 36 7.52 -2.44 6.62
CA THR A 36 6.86 -2.81 5.35
C THR A 36 6.19 -1.59 4.73
N LEU A 37 6.61 -1.22 3.52
CA LEU A 37 6.08 -0.10 2.77
C LEU A 37 5.31 -0.60 1.56
N ARG A 38 4.03 -0.26 1.45
CA ARG A 38 3.16 -0.57 0.32
C ARG A 38 2.71 0.72 -0.36
N VAL A 39 3.06 0.92 -1.62
CA VAL A 39 2.66 2.10 -2.39
C VAL A 39 2.12 1.72 -3.76
N SER A 40 0.82 1.86 -3.98
CA SER A 40 0.20 1.53 -5.28
C SER A 40 0.66 2.47 -6.41
N GLY A 41 1.06 3.70 -6.06
CA GLY A 41 1.50 4.73 -7.00
C GLY A 41 3.02 4.80 -7.21
N THR A 42 3.53 6.04 -7.33
CA THR A 42 4.96 6.31 -7.48
C THR A 42 5.58 6.60 -6.12
N LEU A 43 6.59 5.81 -5.73
CA LEU A 43 7.41 6.08 -4.56
C LEU A 43 8.75 6.71 -4.98
N GLU A 44 9.09 7.82 -4.33
CA GLU A 44 10.33 8.56 -4.54
C GLU A 44 11.11 8.64 -3.22
N LEU A 45 12.30 8.04 -3.21
CA LEU A 45 13.22 8.05 -2.08
C LEU A 45 14.34 9.02 -2.40
N THR A 46 14.45 10.10 -1.62
CA THR A 46 15.50 11.11 -1.81
C THR A 46 16.86 10.63 -1.30
N ASP A 47 17.92 11.39 -1.57
CA ASP A 47 19.30 11.09 -1.17
C ASP A 47 19.49 10.86 0.35
N SER A 48 18.72 11.59 1.16
CA SER A 48 18.76 11.55 2.62
C SER A 48 17.89 10.43 3.21
N ALA A 49 17.14 9.72 2.36
CA ALA A 49 16.26 8.64 2.80
C ALA A 49 17.05 7.37 3.10
N GLU A 50 16.72 6.75 4.23
CA GLU A 50 17.24 5.43 4.62
C GLU A 50 16.05 4.50 4.88
N VAL A 51 15.93 3.47 4.05
CA VAL A 51 14.80 2.52 4.13
C VAL A 51 15.33 1.13 4.40
N ALA A 52 14.77 0.46 5.41
CA ALA A 52 15.10 -0.91 5.75
C ALA A 52 13.84 -1.77 5.90
N GLY A 53 13.76 -2.91 5.19
CA GLY A 53 12.64 -3.85 5.29
C GLY A 53 12.11 -4.36 3.95
N THR A 54 10.81 -4.23 3.71
CA THR A 54 10.17 -4.72 2.48
C THR A 54 9.41 -3.58 1.81
N ILE A 55 9.66 -3.38 0.52
CA ILE A 55 9.08 -2.30 -0.29
C ILE A 55 8.29 -2.92 -1.43
N ILE A 56 6.98 -2.68 -1.47
CA ILE A 56 6.07 -3.14 -2.51
C ILE A 56 5.47 -1.92 -3.18
N VAL A 57 5.84 -1.65 -4.43
CA VAL A 57 5.43 -0.44 -5.12
C VAL A 57 5.12 -0.63 -6.60
N GLY A 58 4.30 0.25 -7.16
CA GLY A 58 4.09 0.31 -8.60
C GLY A 58 5.33 0.80 -9.34
N HIS A 59 5.76 2.04 -9.06
CA HIS A 59 6.98 2.62 -9.60
C HIS A 59 7.89 3.11 -8.47
N LEU A 60 9.18 2.77 -8.52
CA LEU A 60 10.17 3.21 -7.52
C LEU A 60 11.23 4.10 -8.14
N ARG A 61 11.50 5.24 -7.52
CA ARG A 61 12.68 6.09 -7.75
C ARG A 61 13.53 6.11 -6.50
N LEU A 62 14.79 5.68 -6.59
CA LEU A 62 15.73 5.66 -5.46
C LEU A 62 16.90 6.60 -5.74
N ALA A 63 17.11 7.61 -4.89
CA ALA A 63 18.33 8.44 -4.85
C ALA A 63 19.17 8.21 -3.59
N GLY A 64 18.58 7.67 -2.52
CA GLY A 64 19.26 7.44 -1.24
C GLY A 64 19.69 5.99 -1.02
N ARG A 65 19.63 5.56 0.24
CA ARG A 65 20.04 4.21 0.67
C ARG A 65 18.82 3.35 1.00
N ALA A 66 18.76 2.17 0.42
CA ALA A 66 17.73 1.19 0.70
C ALA A 66 18.36 -0.19 0.98
N GLU A 67 18.11 -0.70 2.18
CA GLU A 67 18.47 -2.06 2.61
C GLU A 67 17.20 -2.89 2.77
N ALA A 68 16.62 -3.29 1.64
CA ALA A 68 15.28 -3.85 1.61
C ALA A 68 15.06 -4.79 0.43
N ASP A 69 14.12 -5.72 0.60
CA ASP A 69 13.56 -6.48 -0.50
C ASP A 69 12.55 -5.59 -1.25
N VAL A 70 12.80 -5.36 -2.54
CA VAL A 70 12.04 -4.45 -3.39
C VAL A 70 11.25 -5.23 -4.41
N ILE A 71 9.95 -4.99 -4.45
CA ILE A 71 9.02 -5.50 -5.44
C ILE A 71 8.43 -4.28 -6.16
N ALA A 72 8.84 -4.06 -7.41
CA ALA A 72 8.45 -2.92 -8.24
C ALA A 72 7.69 -3.39 -9.48
N GLU A 73 6.37 -3.23 -9.48
CA GLU A 73 5.50 -3.86 -10.48
C GLU A 73 5.70 -3.31 -11.89
N ASN A 74 5.76 -1.99 -12.03
CA ASN A 74 5.85 -1.32 -13.31
C ASN A 74 7.29 -0.94 -13.67
N GLY A 75 8.09 -0.52 -12.69
CA GLY A 75 9.51 -0.27 -12.91
C GLY A 75 10.26 0.34 -11.73
N LEU A 76 11.57 0.10 -11.72
CA LEU A 76 12.53 0.61 -10.76
C LEU A 76 13.54 1.52 -11.45
N GLU A 77 13.75 2.72 -10.90
CA GLU A 77 14.70 3.72 -11.38
C GLU A 77 15.69 4.07 -10.26
N LEU A 78 16.96 3.75 -10.47
CA LEU A 78 18.07 4.12 -9.57
C LEU A 78 18.71 5.41 -10.08
N LEU A 79 18.58 6.47 -9.29
CA LEU A 79 19.13 7.80 -9.55
C LEU A 79 20.63 7.86 -9.16
N PRO A 80 21.37 8.90 -9.58
CA PRO A 80 22.77 9.06 -9.22
C PRO A 80 22.98 9.07 -7.71
N GLY A 81 23.95 8.29 -7.21
CA GLY A 81 24.27 8.19 -5.79
C GLY A 81 23.43 7.18 -5.00
N ALA A 82 22.45 6.55 -5.64
CA ALA A 82 21.60 5.56 -4.99
C ALA A 82 22.38 4.31 -4.57
N GLN A 83 22.07 3.79 -3.38
CA GLN A 83 22.64 2.54 -2.86
C GLN A 83 21.51 1.58 -2.51
N LEU A 84 21.39 0.49 -3.26
CA LEU A 84 20.37 -0.53 -3.02
C LEU A 84 21.05 -1.85 -2.64
N ILE A 85 20.69 -2.39 -1.49
CA ILE A 85 21.19 -3.66 -0.97
C ILE A 85 19.98 -4.55 -0.64
N GLY A 86 19.87 -5.70 -1.32
CA GLY A 86 18.76 -6.62 -1.11
C GLY A 86 18.32 -7.33 -2.38
N GLN A 87 17.17 -8.01 -2.29
CA GLN A 87 16.58 -8.68 -3.45
C GLN A 87 15.63 -7.75 -4.19
N VAL A 88 15.69 -7.76 -5.51
CA VAL A 88 14.89 -6.85 -6.35
C VAL A 88 14.12 -7.64 -7.39
N TYR A 89 12.80 -7.43 -7.40
CA TYR A 89 11.90 -7.99 -8.38
C TYR A 89 11.27 -6.84 -9.14
N THR A 90 11.53 -6.74 -10.44
CA THR A 90 10.93 -5.66 -11.24
C THR A 90 10.69 -6.06 -12.69
N SER A 91 9.66 -5.47 -13.30
CA SER A 91 9.41 -5.63 -14.74
C SER A 91 10.44 -4.88 -15.59
N ASN A 92 10.92 -3.73 -15.10
CA ASN A 92 11.85 -2.88 -15.82
C ASN A 92 12.81 -2.18 -14.85
N LEU A 93 14.12 -2.25 -15.12
CA LEU A 93 15.15 -1.63 -14.30
C LEU A 93 15.90 -0.57 -15.11
N ASN A 94 15.87 0.66 -14.62
CA ASN A 94 16.69 1.76 -15.13
C ASN A 94 17.74 2.14 -14.10
N VAL A 95 19.01 2.15 -14.50
CA VAL A 95 20.14 2.49 -13.61
C VAL A 95 20.88 3.67 -14.21
N VAL A 96 20.89 4.79 -13.49
CA VAL A 96 21.60 6.01 -13.89
C VAL A 96 23.05 5.95 -13.39
N GLU A 97 23.94 6.67 -14.07
CA GLU A 97 25.35 6.79 -13.68
C GLU A 97 25.50 7.24 -12.22
N GLY A 98 26.37 6.54 -11.48
CA GLY A 98 26.62 6.79 -10.06
C GLY A 98 25.72 6.03 -9.09
N ALA A 99 24.77 5.22 -9.57
CA ALA A 99 24.04 4.29 -8.73
C ALA A 99 24.84 3.00 -8.46
N SER A 100 24.61 2.39 -7.30
CA SER A 100 25.19 1.11 -6.89
C SER A 100 24.10 0.18 -6.39
N PHE A 101 24.17 -1.08 -6.83
CA PHE A 101 23.26 -2.13 -6.42
C PHE A 101 24.07 -3.36 -5.99
N GLN A 102 23.68 -3.98 -4.87
CA GLN A 102 24.32 -5.16 -4.31
C GLN A 102 23.25 -6.18 -3.88
N GLY A 103 23.11 -7.27 -4.62
CA GLY A 103 22.19 -8.35 -4.28
C GLY A 103 21.71 -9.12 -5.50
N ASP A 104 20.61 -9.85 -5.32
CA ASP A 104 19.97 -10.62 -6.38
C ASP A 104 18.88 -9.77 -7.05
N VAL A 105 18.88 -9.76 -8.39
CA VAL A 105 17.88 -9.02 -9.16
C VAL A 105 17.22 -9.90 -10.21
N CYS A 106 15.89 -9.93 -10.17
CA CYS A 106 15.03 -10.63 -11.10
C CYS A 106 14.29 -9.59 -11.94
N ILE A 107 14.64 -9.51 -13.23
CA ILE A 107 14.05 -8.59 -14.18
C ILE A 107 13.22 -9.37 -15.19
N GLY A 108 11.96 -8.99 -15.36
CA GLY A 108 11.14 -9.47 -16.47
C GLY A 108 9.66 -9.61 -16.14
N PRO A 109 8.82 -9.95 -17.13
CA PRO A 109 7.38 -10.09 -16.95
C PRO A 109 6.98 -11.22 -15.99
N LYS A 110 7.93 -12.14 -15.70
CA LYS A 110 7.78 -13.23 -14.72
C LYS A 110 8.42 -12.94 -13.37
N ALA A 111 9.02 -11.75 -13.18
CA ALA A 111 9.63 -11.39 -11.91
C ALA A 111 8.59 -11.31 -10.78
N MET A 112 7.34 -10.90 -11.09
CA MET A 112 6.23 -10.95 -10.13
C MET A 112 5.83 -12.38 -9.74
N GLU A 113 5.89 -13.32 -10.70
CA GLU A 113 5.64 -14.74 -10.42
C GLU A 113 6.74 -15.31 -9.51
N ALA A 114 8.00 -14.97 -9.79
CA ALA A 114 9.15 -15.37 -8.96
C ALA A 114 9.14 -14.72 -7.56
N ALA A 115 8.69 -13.47 -7.43
CA ALA A 115 8.49 -12.82 -6.13
C ALA A 115 7.41 -13.57 -5.33
N GLY A 116 6.34 -14.05 -5.98
CA GLY A 116 5.31 -14.89 -5.38
C GLY A 116 5.88 -16.19 -4.81
N ASP A 117 6.79 -16.85 -5.52
CA ASP A 117 7.44 -18.09 -5.06
C ASP A 117 8.43 -17.87 -3.91
N VAL A 118 9.10 -16.72 -3.88
CA VAL A 118 10.03 -16.36 -2.80
C VAL A 118 9.26 -15.94 -1.54
N LEU A 119 8.11 -15.27 -1.69
CA LEU A 119 7.15 -15.02 -0.60
C LEU A 119 6.56 -16.34 -0.04
N ALA A 120 6.35 -17.35 -0.88
CA ALA A 120 5.82 -18.66 -0.48
C ALA A 120 6.83 -19.55 0.26
N GLN A 121 8.13 -19.46 -0.05
CA GLN A 121 9.17 -20.26 0.62
C GLN A 121 9.58 -19.67 1.99
N SER A 122 9.28 -18.40 2.25
CA SER A 122 9.38 -17.78 3.59
C SER A 122 8.06 -17.81 4.36
N ASN A 123 7.38 -18.95 4.44
CA ASN A 123 6.28 -19.27 5.38
C ASN A 123 5.24 -18.15 5.69
N ILE A 124 4.83 -17.36 4.70
CA ILE A 124 3.61 -16.55 4.73
C ILE A 124 2.78 -16.97 3.50
N PRO A 125 1.54 -17.44 3.66
CA PRO A 125 0.79 -18.09 2.59
C PRO A 125 0.49 -17.12 1.44
N ALA A 126 0.82 -17.54 0.22
CA ALA A 126 0.47 -16.86 -1.02
C ALA A 126 -1.07 -16.74 -1.16
N PRO A 127 -1.63 -15.58 -1.57
CA PRO A 127 -2.99 -15.57 -2.07
C PRO A 127 -3.00 -16.37 -3.38
N ALA A 128 -3.77 -17.46 -3.39
CA ALA A 128 -3.93 -18.32 -4.55
C ALA A 128 -4.36 -17.50 -5.78
N PRO A 129 -3.82 -17.78 -6.98
CA PRO A 129 -4.41 -17.27 -8.20
C PRO A 129 -5.74 -17.98 -8.42
N THR A 130 -6.86 -17.35 -8.02
CA THR A 130 -8.16 -17.73 -8.58
C THR A 130 -8.21 -17.25 -10.03
N ALA A 131 -7.67 -18.08 -10.92
CA ALA A 131 -8.06 -18.08 -12.31
C ALA A 131 -9.55 -18.45 -12.36
N HIS A 132 -10.44 -17.46 -12.44
CA HIS A 132 -11.76 -17.70 -13.00
C HIS A 132 -11.68 -17.40 -14.49
N ASP A 133 -11.64 -18.50 -15.25
CA ASP A 133 -12.03 -18.60 -16.65
C ASP A 133 -13.35 -17.85 -16.85
N TYR A 134 -13.29 -16.66 -17.45
CA TYR A 134 -14.47 -16.05 -18.05
C TYR A 134 -14.59 -16.60 -19.46
N THR A 135 -15.12 -17.82 -19.57
CA THR A 135 -15.72 -18.28 -20.82
C THR A 135 -17.18 -17.85 -20.80
N ASP A 136 -17.49 -16.96 -21.75
CA ASP A 136 -18.77 -16.72 -22.40
C ASP A 136 -19.93 -17.65 -22.01
N ASP A 137 -21.05 -17.10 -21.50
CA ASP A 137 -22.33 -17.21 -22.21
C ASP A 137 -23.43 -16.33 -21.57
N GLN A 138 -24.34 -15.91 -22.42
CA GLN A 138 -25.28 -14.81 -22.26
C GLN A 138 -26.57 -15.13 -21.46
N ILE A 139 -27.37 -14.06 -21.25
CA ILE A 139 -28.84 -14.00 -21.03
C ILE A 139 -29.26 -14.20 -19.54
N ILE A 140 -29.90 -13.26 -18.83
CA ILE A 140 -31.17 -12.50 -19.02
C ILE A 140 -31.08 -11.29 -18.05
N ASP A 141 -31.29 -10.05 -18.49
CA ASP A 141 -32.58 -9.32 -18.52
C ASP A 141 -33.15 -8.94 -17.14
N ASP A 142 -33.54 -7.67 -17.09
CA ASP A 142 -34.57 -7.08 -16.25
C ASP A 142 -34.29 -6.62 -14.80
N THR A 143 -34.53 -5.32 -14.63
CA THR A 143 -35.14 -4.64 -13.49
C THR A 143 -34.26 -4.19 -12.30
N ILE A 144 -34.14 -2.85 -12.27
CA ILE A 144 -33.90 -1.99 -11.11
C ILE A 144 -35.03 -2.19 -10.09
N GLU A 145 -34.69 -2.46 -8.83
CA GLU A 145 -35.47 -2.01 -7.68
C GLU A 145 -34.61 -1.88 -6.42
N GLU A 146 -34.89 -0.83 -5.65
CA GLU A 146 -34.18 -0.30 -4.48
C GLU A 146 -34.24 -1.23 -3.24
N VAL A 147 -33.25 -1.15 -2.32
CA VAL A 147 -33.48 -0.79 -0.89
C VAL A 147 -32.17 -0.67 -0.06
N GLU A 148 -32.31 0.10 1.02
CA GLU A 148 -31.35 0.71 1.94
C GLU A 148 -30.53 -0.21 2.91
N ALA A 149 -29.47 0.45 3.42
CA ALA A 149 -28.89 0.41 4.79
C ALA A 149 -28.03 -0.77 5.28
N SER A 150 -26.78 -0.46 5.68
CA SER A 150 -26.27 -0.50 7.08
C SER A 150 -24.72 -0.42 7.08
N GLU A 151 -24.11 0.72 7.43
CA GLU A 151 -23.62 1.16 8.75
C GLU A 151 -22.42 0.35 9.33
N VAL A 152 -21.20 0.89 9.23
CA VAL A 152 -20.01 0.43 9.96
C VAL A 152 -19.78 1.30 11.20
N LYS A 153 -19.70 0.62 12.33
CA LYS A 153 -19.66 1.08 13.71
C LYS A 153 -18.29 1.64 14.11
N THR A 154 -18.27 2.84 14.69
CA THR A 154 -17.12 3.42 15.41
C THR A 154 -17.29 3.20 16.93
N VAL A 155 -16.21 2.81 17.61
CA VAL A 155 -15.99 2.92 19.06
C VAL A 155 -14.94 4.04 19.27
N PRO A 156 -14.94 4.84 20.36
CA PRO A 156 -14.93 4.32 21.73
C PRO A 156 -15.73 5.13 22.77
N GLY A 157 -15.91 4.49 23.92
CA GLY A 157 -16.57 5.08 25.08
C GLY A 157 -15.75 6.19 25.74
N SER A 158 -16.46 7.26 26.09
CA SER A 158 -16.26 7.92 27.38
C SER A 158 -17.62 8.04 28.06
N VAL A 159 -17.66 7.41 29.22
CA VAL A 159 -18.76 7.23 30.14
C VAL A 159 -19.06 8.58 30.80
N ASN A 160 -20.04 9.38 30.32
CA ASN A 160 -20.72 10.33 31.23
C ASN A 160 -22.00 11.08 30.80
N ALA A 161 -22.66 10.84 29.66
CA ALA A 161 -23.67 11.81 29.19
C ALA A 161 -25.17 11.42 29.26
N ILE A 162 -25.58 10.15 29.44
CA ILE A 162 -27.03 9.82 29.36
C ILE A 162 -27.47 8.85 30.47
N LEU A 163 -26.98 9.10 31.69
CA LEU A 163 -27.76 8.78 32.88
C LEU A 163 -29.03 9.66 32.86
N GLN A 164 -30.19 9.05 33.16
CA GLN A 164 -31.32 9.67 33.88
C GLN A 164 -32.50 10.31 33.13
N ARG A 165 -32.76 10.09 31.83
CA ARG A 165 -34.02 10.60 31.21
C ARG A 165 -35.20 9.64 31.10
N ARG A 166 -35.15 8.43 31.68
CA ARG A 166 -36.32 7.51 31.73
C ARG A 166 -36.74 7.06 33.14
N ARG A 167 -36.51 7.91 34.15
CA ARG A 167 -37.42 7.97 35.30
C ARG A 167 -38.46 9.05 34.97
N ALA A 168 -39.75 8.70 35.06
CA ALA A 168 -40.92 9.53 34.77
C ALA A 168 -41.42 9.57 33.31
N LYS A 169 -41.92 8.42 32.82
CA LYS A 169 -43.23 8.38 32.15
C LYS A 169 -43.82 6.96 32.11
N VAL A 170 -43.84 6.30 33.27
CA VAL A 170 -44.95 5.39 33.60
C VAL A 170 -46.05 6.29 34.15
N LEU A 171 -47.30 5.92 33.84
CA LEU A 171 -48.58 6.59 34.13
C LEU A 171 -49.06 7.63 33.12
N SER A 172 -50.15 7.24 32.45
CA SER A 172 -51.30 8.03 31.98
C SER A 172 -51.59 7.64 30.52
N THR A 173 -52.63 6.89 30.16
CA THR A 173 -53.85 6.50 30.87
C THR A 173 -54.47 5.30 30.13
N ARG A 174 -54.86 4.30 30.92
CA ARG A 174 -55.84 3.24 30.62
C ARG A 174 -57.23 3.88 30.46
N GLY A 175 -58.02 3.42 29.51
CA GLY A 175 -59.44 3.77 29.41
C GLY A 175 -60.01 3.33 28.08
#